data_AF-A0A4U9HZP2-F1
#
_entry.id   AF-A0A4U9HZP2-F1
#
_cell.length_a   1.000
_cell.length_b   1.000
_cell.length_c   1.000
_cell.angle_alpha   90.00
_cell.angle_beta   90.00
_cell.angle_gamma   90.00
#
_symmetry.space_group_name_H-M   'P 1'
#
loop_
_entity.id
_entity.type
_entity.pdbx_description
1 polymer ?
#
loop_
_entity_poly.entity_id
_entity_poly.type
_entity_poly.pdbx_seq_one_letter_code
_entity_poly.pdbx_strand_id
1 'polypeptide(L)'
;MTKEIISMSLKELDRLQIIRDSVSRQITQEQAADRIGISIRQVKRLVQRYRVEGPQGLVSRRRGQRPNNAFTPDFRTLVISLVRDKYPDFGPTFACEK
;
A
#
# COMPACT_ATOMS: atom_id res chain seq x y z
N MET A 1 -22.31 -14.57 12.77
CA MET A 1 -21.12 -13.67 12.80
C MET A 1 -20.73 -13.39 11.36
N THR A 2 -20.84 -12.14 10.92
CA THR A 2 -20.43 -11.71 9.58
C THR A 2 -18.92 -11.86 9.43
N LYS A 3 -18.48 -12.54 8.37
CA LYS A 3 -17.06 -12.77 8.07
C LYS A 3 -16.51 -11.50 7.42
N GLU A 4 -15.82 -10.65 8.17
CA GLU A 4 -15.11 -9.50 7.61
C GLU A 4 -13.87 -9.97 6.83
N ILE A 5 -13.75 -9.54 5.57
CA ILE A 5 -12.61 -9.86 4.70
C ILE A 5 -11.71 -8.63 4.62
N ILE A 6 -10.47 -8.78 5.08
CA ILE A 6 -9.45 -7.72 4.98
C ILE A 6 -8.56 -8.02 3.77
N SER A 7 -8.57 -7.13 2.77
CA SER A 7 -7.66 -7.22 1.64
C SER A 7 -6.29 -6.64 2.00
N MET A 8 -5.26 -7.48 1.91
CA MET A 8 -3.89 -7.12 2.22
C MET A 8 -2.92 -7.72 1.19
N SER A 9 -1.78 -7.06 1.00
CA SER A 9 -0.65 -7.65 0.27
C SER A 9 0.03 -8.73 1.12
N LEU A 10 0.75 -9.64 0.47
CA LEU A 10 1.56 -10.65 1.18
C LEU A 10 2.51 -10.02 2.21
N LYS A 11 3.16 -8.92 1.84
CA LYS A 11 4.04 -8.16 2.75
C LYS A 11 3.32 -7.59 3.98
N GLU A 12 2.07 -7.18 3.84
CA GLU A 12 1.27 -6.72 4.98
C GLU A 12 0.81 -7.88 5.85
N LEU A 13 0.52 -9.03 5.25
CA LEU A 13 0.17 -10.27 5.93
C LEU A 13 1.36 -10.82 6.74
N ASP A 14 2.57 -10.84 6.18
CA ASP A 14 3.78 -11.28 6.90
C ASP A 14 4.06 -10.42 8.12
N ARG A 15 3.84 -9.11 8.00
CA ARG A 15 3.98 -8.15 9.11
C ARG A 15 2.95 -8.36 10.21
N LEU A 16 1.78 -8.88 9.89
CA LEU A 16 0.71 -9.06 10.87
C LEU A 16 1.15 -9.94 12.02
N GLN A 17 1.80 -11.07 11.73
CA GLN A 17 2.31 -11.96 12.76
C GLN A 17 3.32 -11.24 13.66
N ILE A 18 4.32 -10.61 13.05
CA ILE A 18 5.43 -9.97 13.78
C ILE A 18 4.93 -8.81 14.65
N ILE A 19 4.01 -7.99 14.13
CA ILE A 19 3.42 -6.89 14.90
C ILE A 19 2.55 -7.43 16.03
N ARG A 20 1.78 -8.50 15.80
CA ARG A 20 1.00 -9.17 16.86
C ARG A 20 1.90 -9.65 17.98
N ASP A 21 3.01 -10.32 17.66
CA ASP A 21 3.99 -10.81 18.63
C ASP A 21 4.62 -9.67 19.46
N SER A 22 4.90 -8.54 18.80
CA SER A 22 5.40 -7.33 19.47
C SER A 22 4.36 -6.69 20.39
N VAL A 23 3.08 -6.66 19.97
CA VAL A 23 1.97 -6.16 20.79
C VAL A 23 1.75 -7.04 22.02
N SER A 24 1.85 -8.36 21.88
CA SER A 24 1.79 -9.34 22.98
C SER A 24 3.08 -9.46 23.80
N ARG A 25 4.06 -8.56 23.57
CA ARG A 25 5.36 -8.49 24.28
C ARG A 25 6.21 -9.77 24.20
N GLN A 26 6.00 -10.59 23.16
CA GLN A 26 6.82 -11.78 22.90
C GLN A 26 8.17 -11.42 22.26
N ILE A 27 8.20 -10.31 21.53
CA ILE A 27 9.42 -9.73 20.95
C ILE A 27 9.45 -8.23 21.20
N THR A 28 10.65 -7.66 21.28
CA THR A 28 10.83 -6.20 21.35
C THR A 28 10.50 -5.54 20.01
N GLN A 29 10.24 -4.23 20.01
CA GLN A 29 10.03 -3.48 18.78
C GLN A 29 11.29 -3.35 17.93
N GLU A 30 12.47 -3.47 18.54
CA GLU A 30 13.77 -3.57 17.85
C GLU A 30 13.87 -4.91 17.10
N GLN A 31 13.61 -6.03 17.77
CA GLN A 31 13.58 -7.35 17.12
C GLN A 31 12.56 -7.40 15.97
N ALA A 32 11.40 -6.77 16.14
CA ALA A 32 10.41 -6.64 15.08
C ALA A 32 10.91 -5.80 13.90
N ALA A 33 11.67 -4.73 14.16
CA ALA A 33 12.26 -3.87 13.13
C ALA A 33 13.27 -4.66 12.29
N ASP A 34 14.12 -5.44 12.94
CA ASP A 34 15.13 -6.28 12.28
C ASP A 34 14.47 -7.37 11.43
N ARG A 35 13.46 -8.07 11.95
CA ARG A 35 12.73 -9.11 11.21
C ARG A 35 11.98 -8.57 9.98
N ILE A 36 11.39 -7.38 10.09
CA ILE A 36 10.62 -6.76 9.00
C ILE A 36 11.53 -6.01 8.01
N GLY A 37 12.74 -5.64 8.43
CA GLY A 37 13.66 -4.81 7.64
C GLY A 37 13.17 -3.36 7.49
N ILE A 38 12.58 -2.79 8.55
CA ILE A 38 12.13 -1.38 8.57
C ILE A 38 12.59 -0.68 9.84
N SER A 39 12.59 0.65 9.84
CA SER A 39 13.00 1.40 11.03
C SER A 39 12.10 1.13 12.24
N ILE A 40 12.68 1.17 13.44
CA ILE A 40 11.95 1.05 14.73
C ILE A 40 10.82 2.09 14.81
N ARG A 41 11.02 3.29 14.27
CA ARG A 41 9.98 4.34 14.20
C ARG A 41 8.75 3.87 13.40
N GLN A 42 8.96 3.17 12.29
CA GLN A 42 7.86 2.60 11.52
C GLN A 42 7.17 1.47 12.27
N VAL A 43 7.92 0.60 12.95
CA VAL A 43 7.35 -0.44 13.83
C VAL A 43 6.48 0.18 14.92
N LYS A 44 6.98 1.20 15.63
CA LYS A 44 6.20 1.96 16.63
C LYS A 44 4.87 2.46 16.07
N ARG A 45 4.88 3.03 14.87
CA ARG A 45 3.65 3.48 14.18
C ARG A 45 2.71 2.34 13.78
N LEU A 46 3.24 1.17 13.42
CA LEU A 46 2.43 -0.01 13.09
C LEU A 46 1.81 -0.62 14.34
N VAL A 47 2.58 -0.77 15.42
CA VAL A 47 2.10 -1.24 16.73
C VAL A 47 0.98 -0.34 17.25
N GLN A 48 1.17 0.99 17.21
CA GLN A 48 0.14 1.91 17.66
C GLN A 48 -1.14 1.79 16.82
N ARG A 49 -1.03 1.67 15.49
CA ARG A 49 -2.19 1.46 14.62
C ARG A 49 -2.88 0.13 14.89
N TYR A 50 -2.12 -0.94 15.06
CA TYR A 50 -2.69 -2.25 15.38
C TYR A 50 -3.47 -2.24 16.69
N ARG A 51 -3.02 -1.49 17.71
CA ARG A 51 -3.74 -1.35 18.97
C ARG A 51 -5.10 -0.64 18.84
N VAL A 52 -5.23 0.28 17.88
CA VAL A 52 -6.44 1.08 17.68
C VAL A 52 -7.39 0.44 16.67
N GLU A 53 -6.83 -0.07 15.55
CA GLU A 53 -7.56 -0.49 14.36
C GLU A 53 -7.47 -2.02 14.13
N GLY A 54 -6.75 -2.75 14.98
CA GLY A 54 -6.51 -4.19 14.80
C GLY A 54 -5.71 -4.50 13.52
N PRO A 55 -5.92 -5.69 12.91
CA PRO A 55 -5.31 -6.08 11.64
C PRO A 55 -5.48 -5.06 10.50
N GLN A 56 -6.61 -4.35 10.46
CA GLN A 56 -6.90 -3.37 9.41
C GLN A 56 -5.92 -2.19 9.43
N GLY A 57 -5.39 -1.82 10.60
CA GLY A 57 -4.42 -0.73 10.72
C GLY A 57 -3.06 -0.98 10.08
N LEU A 58 -2.78 -2.25 9.70
CA LEU A 58 -1.58 -2.64 8.97
C LEU A 58 -1.74 -2.51 7.46
N VAL A 59 -2.97 -2.42 6.96
CA VAL A 59 -3.24 -2.19 5.54
C VAL A 59 -2.76 -0.79 5.15
N SER A 60 -2.11 -0.69 3.99
CA SER A 60 -1.69 0.57 3.41
C SER A 60 -2.88 1.50 3.25
N ARG A 61 -2.83 2.67 3.87
CA ARG A 61 -3.85 3.70 3.72
C ARG A 61 -3.92 4.26 2.29
N ARG A 62 -2.88 4.06 1.48
CA ARG A 62 -2.91 4.42 0.04
C ARG A 62 -3.66 3.40 -0.81
N ARG A 63 -3.98 2.22 -0.28
CA ARG A 63 -4.73 1.19 -1.02
C ARG A 63 -6.08 1.77 -1.46
N GLY A 64 -6.35 1.69 -2.75
CA GLY A 64 -7.58 2.24 -3.35
C GLY A 64 -7.62 3.77 -3.48
N GLN A 65 -6.60 4.50 -3.00
CA GLN A 65 -6.55 5.95 -3.13
C GLN A 65 -5.81 6.37 -4.40
N ARG A 66 -6.26 7.49 -5.00
CA ARG A 66 -5.53 8.13 -6.10
C ARG A 66 -4.19 8.68 -5.59
N PRO A 67 -3.10 8.53 -6.35
CA PRO A 67 -1.84 9.19 -6.04
C PRO A 67 -2.02 10.71 -5.92
N ASN A 68 -1.28 11.36 -5.02
CA ASN A 68 -1.37 12.82 -4.82
C ASN A 68 -1.00 13.63 -6.08
N ASN A 69 -0.20 13.05 -6.97
CA ASN A 69 0.22 13.63 -8.25
C ASN A 69 -0.53 13.05 -9.45
N ALA A 70 -1.66 12.37 -9.23
CA ALA A 70 -2.47 11.85 -10.33
C ALA A 70 -3.12 12.99 -11.10
N PHE A 71 -3.02 12.97 -12.42
CA PHE A 71 -3.78 13.86 -13.28
C PHE A 71 -5.28 13.66 -13.11
N THR A 72 -6.04 14.72 -13.41
CA THR A 72 -7.51 14.65 -13.39
C THR A 72 -8.00 13.58 -14.38
N PRO A 73 -9.16 12.95 -14.12
CA PRO A 73 -9.71 11.97 -15.04
C PRO A 73 -9.96 12.58 -16.42
N ASP A 74 -10.38 13.85 -16.47
CA ASP A 74 -10.62 14.57 -17.73
C ASP A 74 -9.32 14.76 -18.53
N PHE A 75 -8.23 15.17 -17.86
CA PHE A 75 -6.92 15.28 -18.49
C PHE A 75 -6.44 13.93 -19.01
N ARG A 76 -6.63 12.86 -18.23
CA ARG A 76 -6.28 11.50 -18.67
C ARG A 76 -7.06 11.09 -19.92
N THR A 77 -8.37 11.37 -19.97
CA THR A 77 -9.21 11.08 -21.14
C THR A 77 -8.74 11.87 -22.36
N LEU A 78 -8.45 13.16 -22.19
CA LEU A 78 -7.94 14.03 -23.25
C LEU A 78 -6.60 13.52 -23.82
N VAL A 79 -5.66 13.11 -22.96
CA VAL A 79 -4.38 12.56 -23.42
C VAL A 79 -4.59 11.27 -24.20
N ILE A 80 -5.46 10.37 -23.71
CA ILE A 80 -5.75 9.11 -24.39
C ILE A 80 -6.39 9.35 -25.76
N SER A 81 -7.34 10.30 -25.89
CA SER A 81 -7.94 10.62 -27.18
C SER A 81 -6.91 11.23 -28.12
N LEU A 82 -6.07 12.16 -27.64
CA LEU A 82 -5.05 12.80 -28.46
C LEU A 82 -4.05 11.78 -29.03
N VAL A 83 -3.59 10.83 -28.22
CA VAL A 83 -2.68 9.77 -28.69
C VAL A 83 -3.37 8.91 -29.75
N ARG A 84 -4.61 8.49 -29.53
CA ARG A 84 -5.36 7.67 -30.49
C ARG A 84 -5.63 8.39 -31.82
N ASP A 85 -5.95 9.68 -31.75
CA ASP A 85 -6.34 10.47 -32.92
C ASP A 85 -5.14 10.91 -33.76
N LYS A 86 -4.02 11.26 -33.10
CA LYS A 86 -2.83 11.81 -33.76
C LYS A 86 -1.78 10.75 -34.09
N TYR A 87 -1.75 9.67 -33.32
CA TYR A 87 -0.72 8.64 -33.41
C TYR A 87 -1.35 7.23 -33.27
N PRO A 88 -2.20 6.82 -34.23
CA PRO A 88 -2.95 5.55 -34.14
C PRO A 88 -2.05 4.31 -34.18
N ASP A 89 -0.86 4.43 -34.76
CA ASP A 89 0.21 3.43 -34.80
C ASP A 89 1.06 3.40 -33.52
N PHE A 90 0.94 4.43 -32.68
CA PHE A 90 1.70 4.56 -31.44
C PHE A 90 0.99 3.80 -30.30
N GLY A 91 1.26 2.50 -30.25
CA GLY A 91 0.72 1.60 -29.25
C GLY A 91 1.10 1.98 -27.81
N PRO A 92 0.44 1.36 -26.81
CA PRO A 92 0.64 1.67 -25.40
C PRO A 92 2.09 1.50 -24.93
N THR A 93 2.86 0.62 -25.57
CA THR A 93 4.28 0.43 -25.28
C THR A 93 5.10 1.68 -25.63
N PHE A 94 4.93 2.22 -26.84
CA PHE A 94 5.63 3.43 -27.27
C PHE A 94 5.13 4.67 -26.53
N ALA A 95 3.83 4.74 -26.21
CA ALA A 95 3.25 5.81 -25.38
C ALA A 95 3.78 5.86 -23.94
N CYS A 96 4.39 4.77 -23.45
CA CYS A 96 4.98 4.68 -22.12
C CYS A 96 6.51 4.84 -22.11
N GLU A 97 7.15 4.95 -23.28
CA GLU A 97 8.59 5.16 -23.37
C GLU A 97 8.97 6.55 -22.84
N LYS A 98 10.18 6.67 -22.30
CA LYS A 98 10.63 7.83 -21.53
C LYS A 98 11.67 8.65 -22.29
#